data_AF-A0AA95SD47-F1
#
_entry.id   AF-A0AA95SD47-F1
#
_cell.length_a   1.000
_cell.length_b   1.000
_cell.length_c   1.000
_cell.angle_alpha   90.00
_cell.angle_beta   90.00
_cell.angle_gamma   90.00
#
_symmetry.space_group_name_H-M   'P 1'
#
loop_
_entity.id
_entity.type
_entity.pdbx_description
1 polymer ?
#
loop_
_entity_poly.entity_id
_entity_poly.type
_entity_poly.pdbx_seq_one_letter_code
_entity_poly.pdbx_strand_id
1 'polypeptide(L)'
;MMYLDRNNLPPTFGELMKREREEGEKKGLEKGIEKGIEKGIEKGIEKGLIKARRKLAMKLIQDNFPDEYISDLTELGLDEIKAVRGR
;
A
#
# COMPACT_ATOMS: atom_id res chain seq x y z
N MET A 1 -51.51 -31.58 13.08
CA MET A 1 -50.07 -31.41 13.37
C MET A 1 -49.35 -31.00 12.08
N MET A 2 -49.03 -29.71 11.93
CA MET A 2 -48.06 -29.28 10.91
C MET A 2 -46.68 -29.67 11.45
N TYR A 3 -46.06 -30.66 10.81
CA TYR A 3 -44.69 -31.05 11.12
C TYR A 3 -43.79 -29.85 10.86
N LEU A 4 -43.02 -29.44 11.88
CA LEU A 4 -41.88 -28.55 11.70
C LEU A 4 -41.00 -29.18 10.62
N ASP A 5 -40.95 -28.57 9.44
CA ASP A 5 -39.98 -28.94 8.43
C ASP A 5 -38.60 -28.83 9.09
N ARG A 6 -37.85 -29.93 9.12
CA ARG A 6 -36.53 -30.01 9.74
C ARG A 6 -35.58 -28.97 9.13
N ASN A 7 -35.88 -28.51 7.91
CA ASN A 7 -35.14 -27.49 7.18
C ASN A 7 -35.50 -26.04 7.58
N ASN A 8 -36.52 -25.83 8.43
CA ASN A 8 -37.02 -24.52 8.83
C ASN A 8 -36.89 -24.25 10.35
N LEU A 9 -36.03 -25.02 11.01
CA LEU A 9 -35.67 -24.78 12.41
C LEU A 9 -34.66 -23.63 12.51
N PRO A 10 -34.80 -22.72 13.49
CA PRO A 10 -33.80 -21.69 13.73
C PRO A 10 -32.45 -22.33 14.09
N PRO A 11 -31.33 -21.71 13.71
CA PRO A 11 -30.01 -22.25 13.99
C PRO A 11 -29.78 -22.41 15.49
N THR A 12 -29.07 -23.47 15.86
CA THR A 12 -28.72 -23.70 17.27
C THR A 12 -27.68 -22.68 17.73
N PHE A 13 -27.57 -22.48 19.05
CA PHE A 13 -26.55 -21.61 19.61
C PHE A 13 -25.12 -21.98 19.16
N GLY A 14 -24.81 -23.29 19.09
CA GLY A 14 -23.51 -23.76 18.60
C GLY A 14 -23.25 -23.42 17.13
N GLU A 15 -24.28 -23.51 16.28
CA GLU A 15 -24.19 -23.12 14.87
C GLU A 15 -23.99 -21.61 14.71
N LEU A 16 -24.68 -20.80 15.52
CA LEU A 16 -24.49 -19.35 15.54
C LEU A 16 -23.05 -18.98 15.94
N MET A 17 -22.54 -19.55 17.03
CA MET A 17 -21.16 -19.29 17.48
C MET A 17 -20.11 -19.71 16.44
N LYS A 18 -20.35 -20.84 15.75
CA LYS A 18 -19.48 -21.29 14.66
C LYS A 18 -19.48 -20.30 13.49
N ARG A 19 -20.66 -19.82 13.07
CA ARG A 19 -20.77 -18.81 12.00
C ARG A 19 -20.08 -17.50 12.39
N GLU A 20 -20.33 -17.01 13.60
CA GLU A 20 -19.70 -15.77 14.09
C GLU A 20 -18.17 -15.88 14.10
N ARG A 21 -17.63 -17.04 14.50
CA ARG A 21 -16.19 -17.30 14.45
C ARG A 21 -15.67 -17.31 13.01
N GLU A 22 -16.32 -18.05 12.11
CA GLU A 22 -15.92 -18.13 10.71
C GLU A 22 -16.00 -16.74 10.03
N GLU A 23 -17.03 -15.96 10.33
CA GLU A 23 -17.16 -14.58 9.87
C GLU A 23 -16.06 -13.68 10.45
N GLY A 24 -15.75 -13.83 11.74
CA GLY A 24 -14.67 -13.07 12.39
C GLY A 24 -13.31 -13.37 11.78
N GLU A 25 -13.00 -14.64 11.55
CA GLU A 25 -11.78 -15.10 10.89
C GLU A 25 -11.70 -14.56 9.45
N LYS A 26 -12.79 -14.67 8.69
CA LYS A 26 -12.87 -14.15 7.31
C LYS A 26 -12.70 -12.62 7.27
N LYS A 27 -13.44 -11.88 8.09
CA LYS A 27 -13.32 -10.41 8.19
C LYS A 27 -11.91 -10.00 8.63
N GLY A 28 -11.29 -10.75 9.54
CA GLY A 28 -9.93 -10.52 10.00
C GLY A 28 -8.92 -10.69 8.87
N LEU A 29 -9.03 -11.78 8.11
CA LEU A 29 -8.18 -12.06 6.95
C LEU A 29 -8.34 -11.02 5.84
N GLU A 30 -9.58 -10.71 5.46
CA GLU A 30 -9.89 -9.71 4.43
C GLU A 30 -9.28 -8.35 4.80
N LYS A 31 -9.52 -7.87 6.03
CA LYS A 31 -8.93 -6.61 6.53
C LYS A 31 -7.41 -6.65 6.58
N GLY A 32 -6.83 -7.80 6.92
CA GLY A 32 -5.38 -7.97 6.96
C GLY A 32 -4.75 -7.86 5.58
N ILE A 33 -5.35 -8.53 4.59
CA ILE A 33 -4.90 -8.51 3.20
C ILE A 33 -5.05 -7.10 2.61
N GLU A 34 -6.22 -6.48 2.76
CA GLU A 34 -6.51 -5.14 2.24
C GLU A 34 -5.49 -4.11 2.76
N LYS A 35 -5.29 -4.05 4.09
CA LYS A 35 -4.31 -3.15 4.72
C LYS A 35 -2.87 -3.47 4.30
N GLY A 36 -2.56 -4.74 4.08
CA GLY A 36 -1.23 -5.17 3.65
C GLY A 36 -0.92 -4.71 2.22
N ILE A 37 -1.88 -4.90 1.32
CA ILE A 37 -1.78 -4.50 -0.09
C ILE A 37 -1.71 -2.97 -0.20
N GLU A 38 -2.61 -2.24 0.45
CA GLU A 38 -2.65 -0.78 0.41
C GLU A 38 -1.30 -0.17 0.85
N LYS A 39 -0.81 -0.56 2.03
CA LYS A 39 0.49 -0.10 2.55
C LYS A 39 1.66 -0.53 1.67
N GLY A 40 1.58 -1.70 1.06
CA GLY A 40 2.61 -2.23 0.16
C GLY A 40 2.71 -1.40 -1.13
N ILE A 41 1.55 -1.12 -1.74
CA ILE A 41 1.44 -0.32 -2.97
C ILE A 41 1.89 1.11 -2.71
N GLU A 42 1.39 1.76 -1.66
CA GLU A 42 1.74 3.14 -1.31
C GLU A 42 3.26 3.30 -1.15
N LYS A 43 3.88 2.46 -0.32
CA LYS A 43 5.35 2.46 -0.12
C LYS A 43 6.11 2.12 -1.39
N GLY A 44 5.55 1.25 -2.24
CA GLY A 44 6.14 0.87 -3.51
C GLY A 44 6.19 2.04 -4.50
N ILE A 45 5.07 2.75 -4.64
CA ILE A 45 4.94 3.92 -5.50
C ILE A 45 5.86 5.05 -5.03
N GLU A 46 5.84 5.39 -3.74
CA GLU A 46 6.69 6.45 -3.17
C GLU A 46 8.18 6.17 -3.42
N LYS A 47 8.65 4.95 -3.11
CA LYS A 47 10.04 4.53 -3.38
C LYS A 47 10.36 4.57 -4.87
N GLY A 48 9.41 4.20 -5.73
CA GLY A 48 9.56 4.25 -7.18
C GLY A 48 9.74 5.67 -7.70
N LEU A 49 8.91 6.61 -7.24
CA LEU A 49 8.96 8.03 -7.61
C LEU A 49 10.28 8.66 -7.16
N ILE A 50 10.72 8.43 -5.92
CA ILE A 50 12.01 8.95 -5.42
C ILE A 50 13.18 8.40 -6.25
N LYS A 51 13.18 7.09 -6.56
CA LYS A 51 14.21 6.49 -7.41
C LYS A 51 14.20 7.09 -8.82
N ALA A 52 13.04 7.35 -9.41
CA ALA A 52 12.91 7.96 -10.72
C ALA A 52 13.44 9.41 -10.73
N ARG A 53 13.05 10.22 -9.75
CA ARG A 53 13.55 11.59 -9.56
C ARG A 53 15.07 11.63 -9.43
N ARG A 54 15.65 10.77 -8.59
CA ARG A 54 17.11 10.66 -8.43
C ARG A 54 17.82 10.21 -9.71
N LYS A 55 17.25 9.25 -10.44
CA LYS A 55 17.81 8.80 -11.73
C LYS A 55 17.80 9.93 -12.77
N LEU A 56 16.72 10.70 -12.81
CA LEU A 56 16.63 11.88 -13.68
C LEU A 56 17.67 12.94 -13.27
N ALA A 57 17.77 13.25 -11.98
CA ALA A 57 18.75 14.19 -11.46
C ALA A 57 20.19 13.78 -11.82
N MET A 58 20.55 12.50 -11.64
CA MET A 58 21.87 11.98 -12.02
C MET A 58 22.17 12.21 -13.50
N LYS A 59 21.18 11.98 -14.39
CA LYS A 59 21.36 12.22 -15.82
C LYS A 59 21.57 13.70 -16.13
N LEU A 60 20.78 14.59 -15.53
CA LEU A 60 20.94 16.04 -15.71
C LEU A 60 22.27 16.57 -15.14
N ILE A 61 22.74 15.99 -14.04
CA ILE A 61 24.08 16.30 -13.49
C ILE A 61 25.16 15.89 -14.48
N GLN A 62 25.06 14.69 -15.08
CA GLN A 62 25.99 14.21 -16.11
C GLN A 62 26.00 15.13 -17.34
N ASP A 63 24.83 15.62 -17.75
CA ASP A 63 24.67 16.56 -18.85
C ASP A 63 25.03 18.03 -18.45
N ASN A 64 25.58 18.23 -17.25
CA ASN A 64 26.12 19.49 -16.73
C ASN A 64 25.10 20.63 -16.60
N PHE A 65 23.82 20.31 -16.36
CA PHE A 65 22.78 21.30 -16.08
C PHE A 65 23.00 22.01 -14.71
N PRO A 66 22.51 23.25 -14.52
CA PRO A 66 22.55 23.95 -13.24
C PRO A 66 21.76 23.25 -12.14
N ASP A 67 22.21 23.36 -10.88
CA ASP A 67 21.57 22.68 -9.74
C ASP A 67 20.16 23.21 -9.47
N GLU A 68 19.93 24.51 -9.70
CA GLU A 68 18.62 25.15 -9.58
C GLU A 68 17.63 24.57 -10.60
N TYR A 69 18.07 24.37 -11.85
CA TYR A 69 17.23 23.77 -12.89
C TYR A 69 16.90 22.30 -12.57
N ILE A 70 17.88 21.56 -12.04
CA ILE A 70 17.68 20.16 -11.63
C ILE A 70 16.70 20.09 -10.46
N SER A 71 16.80 21.00 -9.50
CA SER A 71 15.89 21.12 -8.36
C SER A 71 14.46 21.31 -8.81
N ASP A 72 14.22 22.28 -9.68
CA ASP A 72 12.89 22.60 -10.20
C ASP A 72 12.28 21.43 -11.00
N LEU A 73 13.08 20.77 -11.83
CA LEU A 73 12.59 19.69 -12.70
C LEU A 73 12.37 18.36 -11.97
N THR A 74 13.19 18.06 -10.95
CA THR A 74 13.17 16.77 -10.26
C THR A 74 12.45 16.81 -8.92
N GLU A 75 12.05 17.99 -8.45
CA GLU A 75 11.48 18.24 -7.13
C GLU A 75 12.37 17.70 -5.99
N LEU A 76 13.68 17.66 -6.21
CA LEU A 76 14.67 17.33 -5.19
C LEU A 76 15.23 18.61 -4.59
N GLY A 77 15.56 18.59 -3.30
CA GLY A 77 16.21 19.74 -2.67
C GLY A 77 17.62 19.98 -3.22
N LEU A 78 18.06 21.23 -3.22
CA LEU A 78 19.42 21.60 -3.62
C LEU A 78 20.49 20.83 -2.83
N ASP A 79 20.27 20.56 -1.55
CA ASP A 79 21.19 19.78 -0.72
C ASP A 79 21.30 18.33 -1.19
N GLU A 80 20.19 17.70 -1.61
CA GLU A 80 20.22 16.35 -2.17
C GLU A 80 20.98 16.32 -3.50
N ILE A 81 20.78 17.34 -4.35
CA ILE A 81 21.44 17.44 -5.65
C ILE A 81 22.95 17.64 -5.46
N LYS A 82 23.36 18.52 -4.55
CA LYS A 82 24.77 18.75 -4.20
C LYS A 82 25.43 17.49 -3.63
N ALA A 83 24.73 16.77 -2.74
CA ALA A 83 25.19 15.49 -2.22
C ALA A 83 25.41 14.44 -3.32
N VAL A 84 24.50 14.33 -4.29
CA VAL A 84 24.65 13.42 -5.45
C VAL A 84 25.80 13.85 -6.35
N ARG A 85 25.99 15.17 -6.50
CA ARG A 85 27.05 15.77 -7.30
C ARG A 85 28.43 15.69 -6.63
N GLY A 86 28.48 15.34 -5.34
CA GLY A 86 29.71 15.18 -4.56
C GLY A 86 30.37 16.50 -4.17
N ARG A 87 29.58 17.56 -3.95
CA ARG A 87 30.06 18.91 -3.65
C ARG A 87 29.34 19.48 -2.43
#